data_AF-A0A1Y5MMH3-F1
#
_entry.id   AF-A0A1Y5MMH3-F1
#
_cell.length_a   1.000
_cell.length_b   1.000
_cell.length_c   1.000
_cell.angle_alpha   90.00
_cell.angle_beta   90.00
_cell.angle_gamma   90.00
#
_symmetry.space_group_name_H-M   'P 1'
#
loop_
_entity.id
_entity.type
_entity.pdbx_description
1 polymer ?
#
loop_
_entity_poly.entity_id
_entity_poly.type
_entity_poly.pdbx_seq_one_letter_code
_entity_poly.pdbx_strand_id
1 'polypeptide(L)'
;MNISSLIVYTDNKNESVKNEISKLKECEIITDTEDRIVVVVSSESIEDEIRVFKMIEGISGVVSVAMVYSYQEDAQENRERLEANGKISEILTSDDVKAEDIAYSGSVHYKVR
;
A
#
# COMPACT_ATOMS: atom_id res chain seq x y z
N MET A 1 -5.28 -14.11 1.74
CA MET A 1 -5.17 -13.12 2.86
C MET A 1 -3.87 -12.33 2.73
N ASN A 2 -3.86 -11.04 3.10
CA ASN A 2 -2.71 -10.14 2.96
C ASN A 2 -2.16 -9.70 4.32
N ILE A 3 -0.83 -9.67 4.46
CA ILE A 3 -0.13 -9.17 5.65
C ILE A 3 0.93 -8.17 5.23
N SER A 4 0.87 -6.95 5.73
CA SER A 4 1.88 -5.92 5.47
C SER A 4 2.41 -5.24 6.70
N SER A 5 3.59 -4.65 6.58
CA SER A 5 4.19 -3.80 7.62
C SER A 5 4.27 -2.37 7.16
N LEU A 6 3.81 -1.48 8.04
CA LEU A 6 3.81 -0.05 7.88
C LEU A 6 4.73 0.59 8.93
N ILE A 7 5.51 1.58 8.51
CA ILE A 7 6.16 2.55 9.39
C ILE A 7 5.33 3.82 9.34
N VAL A 8 4.78 4.21 10.48
CA VAL A 8 4.02 5.45 10.67
C VAL A 8 4.93 6.47 11.33
N TYR A 9 5.26 7.54 10.61
CA TYR A 9 6.04 8.66 11.13
C TYR A 9 5.11 9.67 11.80
N THR A 10 5.46 10.16 12.98
CA THR A 10 4.60 11.05 13.79
C THR A 10 5.30 12.35 14.20
N ASP A 11 4.53 13.39 14.53
CA ASP A 11 5.02 14.72 14.94
C ASP A 11 5.24 14.84 16.47
N ASN A 12 5.75 13.77 17.11
CA ASN A 12 5.84 13.59 18.58
C ASN A 12 4.48 13.42 19.30
N LYS A 13 3.42 13.08 18.56
CA LYS A 13 2.11 12.68 19.12
C LYS A 13 1.89 11.17 19.13
N ASN A 14 2.96 10.40 19.31
CA ASN A 14 2.97 8.95 19.15
C ASN A 14 1.84 8.26 19.95
N GLU A 15 1.68 8.59 21.24
CA GLU A 15 0.62 7.99 22.08
C GLU A 15 -0.80 8.22 21.55
N SER A 16 -1.11 9.41 21.02
CA SER A 16 -2.43 9.68 20.44
C SER A 16 -2.64 8.87 19.17
N VAL A 17 -1.60 8.78 18.33
CA VAL A 17 -1.65 8.02 17.09
C VAL A 17 -1.81 6.52 17.38
N LYS A 18 -1.08 5.97 18.35
CA LYS A 18 -1.23 4.57 18.80
C LYS A 18 -2.65 4.28 19.25
N ASN A 19 -3.24 5.15 20.07
CA ASN A 19 -4.61 4.97 20.54
C ASN A 19 -5.64 4.92 19.41
N GLU A 20 -5.46 5.67 18.32
CA GLU A 20 -6.32 5.58 17.14
C GLU A 20 -6.06 4.30 16.34
N ILE A 21 -4.78 3.92 16.14
CA ILE A 21 -4.41 2.68 15.43
C ILE A 21 -4.94 1.44 16.17
N SER A 22 -4.87 1.41 17.50
CA SER A 22 -5.37 0.29 18.31
C SER A 22 -6.89 0.07 18.24
N LYS A 23 -7.65 1.02 17.68
CA LYS A 23 -9.10 0.84 17.43
C LYS A 23 -9.37 0.10 16.12
N LEU A 24 -8.39 0.03 15.23
CA LEU A 24 -8.47 -0.69 13.96
C LEU A 24 -8.20 -2.17 14.25
N LYS A 25 -9.16 -3.04 13.93
CA LYS A 25 -9.06 -4.49 14.22
C LYS A 25 -8.03 -5.18 13.33
N GLU A 26 -7.76 -4.56 12.19
CA GLU A 26 -6.84 -5.01 11.15
C GLU A 26 -5.38 -4.70 11.52
N CYS A 27 -5.13 -3.91 12.57
CA CYS A 27 -3.81 -3.39 12.91
C CYS A 27 -3.26 -3.96 14.22
N GLU A 28 -1.99 -4.33 14.20
CA GLU A 28 -1.22 -4.70 15.38
C GLU A 28 0.02 -3.82 15.50
N ILE A 29 0.20 -3.15 16.65
CA ILE A 29 1.39 -2.35 16.92
C ILE A 29 2.49 -3.28 17.44
N ILE A 30 3.60 -3.38 16.71
CA ILE A 30 4.71 -4.26 17.06
C ILE A 30 5.73 -3.57 17.96
N THR A 31 6.05 -2.31 17.64
CA THR A 31 7.00 -1.50 18.41
C THR A 31 6.84 -0.03 18.05
N ASP A 32 7.35 0.86 18.89
CA ASP A 32 7.36 2.29 18.66
C ASP A 32 8.62 2.97 19.24
N THR A 33 8.98 4.11 18.64
CA THR A 33 9.97 5.08 19.11
C THR A 33 9.33 6.47 19.13
N GLU A 34 9.96 7.48 19.71
CA GLU A 34 9.36 8.83 19.89
C GLU A 34 8.69 9.40 18.60
N ASP A 35 9.28 9.14 17.44
CA ASP A 35 8.84 9.65 16.13
C ASP A 35 8.19 8.60 15.21
N ARG A 36 8.17 7.31 15.57
CA ARG A 36 7.76 6.22 14.66
C ARG A 36 6.98 5.12 15.34
N ILE A 37 6.06 4.50 14.60
CA ILE A 37 5.30 3.33 15.03
C ILE A 37 5.40 2.27 13.94
N VAL A 38 5.73 1.03 14.32
CA VAL A 38 5.70 -0.13 13.43
C VAL A 38 4.38 -0.84 13.61
N VAL A 39 3.60 -0.92 12.53
CA VAL A 39 2.28 -1.54 12.51
C VAL A 39 2.30 -2.69 11.52
N VAL A 40 1.71 -3.82 11.91
CA VAL A 40 1.37 -4.91 10.99
C VAL A 40 -0.11 -4.81 10.67
N VAL A 41 -0.46 -4.87 9.39
CA VAL A 41 -1.84 -4.85 8.89
C VAL A 41 -2.18 -6.22 8.32
N SER A 42 -3.28 -6.79 8.78
CA SER A 42 -3.85 -8.04 8.23
C SER A 42 -5.19 -7.74 7.57
N SER A 43 -5.36 -8.11 6.31
CA SER A 43 -6.53 -7.77 5.50
C SER A 43 -6.92 -8.90 4.55
N GLU A 44 -8.20 -8.95 4.16
CA GLU A 44 -8.71 -9.98 3.23
C GLU A 44 -8.38 -9.66 1.77
N SER A 45 -8.25 -8.38 1.43
CA SER A 45 -8.05 -7.88 0.07
C SER A 45 -7.04 -6.73 0.01
N ILE A 46 -6.52 -6.44 -1.19
CA ILE A 46 -5.64 -5.30 -1.44
C ILE A 46 -6.39 -3.98 -1.20
N GLU A 47 -7.67 -3.94 -1.56
CA GLU A 47 -8.53 -2.79 -1.36
C GLU A 47 -8.70 -2.45 0.12
N ASP A 48 -8.87 -3.45 0.98
CA ASP A 48 -8.97 -3.24 2.42
C ASP A 48 -7.63 -2.84 3.04
N GLU A 49 -6.52 -3.41 2.57
CA GLU A 49 -5.16 -2.99 2.94
C GLU A 49 -4.94 -1.50 2.64
N ILE A 50 -5.29 -1.05 1.43
CA ILE A 50 -5.19 0.36 1.01
C ILE A 50 -6.12 1.24 1.84
N ARG A 51 -7.33 0.78 2.16
CA ARG A 51 -8.27 1.51 3.02
C ARG A 51 -7.66 1.74 4.40
N VAL A 52 -7.10 0.70 5.03
CA VAL A 52 -6.43 0.80 6.34
C VAL A 52 -5.22 1.74 6.26
N PHE A 53 -4.38 1.60 5.24
CA PHE A 53 -3.27 2.51 5.00
C PHE A 53 -3.72 3.98 4.95
N LYS A 54 -4.80 4.27 4.20
CA LYS A 54 -5.36 5.63 4.07
C LYS A 54 -6.00 6.15 5.34
N MET A 55 -6.64 5.28 6.13
CA MET A 55 -7.15 5.65 7.44
C MET A 55 -6.01 6.07 8.38
N ILE A 56 -4.92 5.30 8.43
CA ILE A 56 -3.74 5.62 9.25
C ILE A 56 -3.09 6.93 8.77
N GLU A 57 -2.93 7.11 7.47
CA GLU A 57 -2.38 8.34 6.88
C GLU A 57 -3.20 9.59 7.27
N GLY A 58 -4.51 9.45 7.47
CA GLY A 58 -5.41 10.52 7.88
C GLY A 58 -5.44 10.82 9.38
N ILE A 59 -4.75 10.05 10.23
CA ILE A 59 -4.75 10.27 11.69
C ILE A 59 -3.99 11.57 12.02
N SER A 60 -4.59 12.41 12.85
CA SER A 60 -3.94 13.63 13.34
C SER A 60 -2.64 13.30 14.08
N GLY A 61 -1.54 13.92 13.68
CA GLY A 61 -0.20 13.67 14.20
C GLY A 61 0.61 12.67 13.38
N VAL A 62 0.04 12.04 12.35
CA VAL A 62 0.79 11.28 11.35
C VAL A 62 1.39 12.26 10.32
N VAL A 63 2.69 12.17 10.12
CA VAL A 63 3.45 12.94 9.13
C VAL A 63 3.47 12.22 7.79
N SER A 64 3.69 10.90 7.82
CA SER A 64 3.68 10.04 6.64
C SER A 64 3.59 8.57 7.03
N VAL A 65 3.17 7.72 6.10
CA VAL A 65 3.13 6.26 6.26
C VAL A 65 3.94 5.63 5.14
N ALA A 66 4.80 4.65 5.47
CA ALA A 66 5.58 3.90 4.50
C ALA A 66 5.31 2.41 4.65
N MET A 67 4.87 1.74 3.57
CA MET A 67 4.75 0.29 3.52
C MET A 67 6.12 -0.33 3.22
N VAL A 68 6.62 -1.18 4.12
CA VAL A 68 7.95 -1.79 4.02
C VAL A 68 7.89 -3.13 3.28
N TYR A 69 6.88 -3.94 3.58
CA TYR A 69 6.63 -5.20 2.89
C TYR A 69 5.13 -5.52 2.90
N SER A 70 4.68 -6.29 1.91
CA SER A 70 3.33 -6.87 1.82
C SER A 70 3.44 -8.30 1.28
N TYR A 71 2.85 -9.24 2.01
CA TYR A 71 2.70 -10.63 1.62
C TYR A 71 1.27 -10.85 1.14
N GLN A 72 1.13 -11.36 -0.08
CA GLN A 72 -0.15 -11.60 -0.72
C GLN A 72 -0.24 -13.06 -1.15
N GLU A 73 -1.13 -13.82 -0.52
CA GLU A 73 -1.29 -15.25 -0.80
C GLU A 73 -1.92 -15.49 -2.19
N ASP A 74 -2.92 -14.68 -2.54
CA ASP A 74 -3.74 -14.85 -3.75
C ASP A 74 -3.14 -14.12 -4.97
N ALA A 75 -1.89 -13.66 -4.89
CA ALA A 75 -1.26 -12.85 -5.93
C ALA A 75 -1.20 -13.56 -7.29
N GLN A 76 -0.87 -14.86 -7.28
CA GLN A 76 -0.79 -15.67 -8.49
C GLN A 76 -2.18 -15.89 -9.12
N GLU A 77 -3.19 -16.21 -8.30
CA GLU A 77 -4.57 -16.38 -8.79
C GLU A 77 -5.11 -15.08 -9.38
N ASN A 78 -4.85 -13.95 -8.71
CA ASN A 78 -5.25 -12.63 -9.20
C ASN A 78 -4.60 -12.30 -10.55
N ARG A 79 -3.32 -12.65 -10.72
CA ARG A 79 -2.62 -12.51 -12.01
C ARG A 79 -3.28 -13.35 -13.11
N GLU A 80 -3.52 -14.63 -12.85
CA GLU A 80 -4.16 -15.54 -13.81
C GLU A 80 -5.56 -15.06 -14.20
N ARG A 81 -6.34 -14.55 -13.24
CA ARG A 81 -7.64 -13.92 -13.49
C ARG A 81 -7.53 -12.67 -14.38
N LEU A 82 -6.51 -11.84 -14.18
CA LEU A 82 -6.28 -10.64 -15.01
C LEU A 82 -5.89 -11.02 -16.44
N GLU A 83 -5.00 -12.00 -16.60
CA GLU A 83 -4.59 -12.53 -17.92
C GLU A 83 -5.78 -13.14 -18.66
N ALA A 84 -6.61 -13.94 -17.97
CA ALA A 84 -7.82 -14.54 -18.53
C ALA A 84 -8.88 -13.50 -18.95
N ASN A 85 -8.93 -12.33 -18.31
CA ASN A 85 -9.86 -11.27 -18.67
C ASN A 85 -9.48 -10.54 -19.98
N GLY A 86 -8.28 -10.78 -20.55
CA GLY A 86 -7.86 -10.25 -21.85
C GLY A 86 -7.74 -8.73 -21.93
N LYS A 87 -7.72 -8.04 -20.78
CA LYS A 87 -7.66 -6.56 -20.69
C LYS A 87 -6.24 -6.02 -20.49
N ILE A 88 -5.24 -6.90 -20.39
CA ILE A 88 -3.84 -6.51 -20.22
C ILE A 88 -3.29 -6.14 -21.60
N SER A 89 -2.65 -4.97 -21.69
CA SER A 89 -2.01 -4.53 -22.93
C SER A 89 -0.79 -5.40 -23.25
N GLU A 90 -0.59 -5.74 -24.53
CA GLU A 90 0.54 -6.56 -25.00
C GLU A 90 1.91 -5.99 -24.60
N ILE A 91 2.02 -4.66 -24.45
CA ILE A 91 3.24 -4.00 -23.98
C ILE A 91 3.69 -4.47 -22.58
N LEU A 92 2.76 -4.98 -21.77
CA LEU A 92 3.03 -5.44 -20.41
C LEU A 92 3.35 -6.95 -20.36
N THR A 93 3.09 -7.69 -21.44
CA THR A 93 3.17 -9.17 -21.47
C THR A 93 4.08 -9.73 -22.56
N SER A 94 4.41 -8.95 -23.60
CA SER A 94 5.22 -9.37 -24.72
C SER A 94 6.69 -9.00 -24.53
N ASP A 95 7.57 -9.99 -24.64
CA ASP A 95 9.03 -9.79 -24.67
C ASP A 95 9.53 -9.22 -26.01
N ASP A 96 8.67 -9.14 -27.03
CA ASP A 96 9.02 -8.67 -28.38
C ASP A 96 8.88 -7.15 -28.54
N VAL A 97 8.22 -6.47 -27.59
CA VAL A 97 8.04 -5.01 -27.64
C VAL A 97 9.32 -4.34 -27.16
N LYS A 98 10.02 -3.66 -28.08
CA LYS A 98 11.23 -2.93 -27.72
C LYS A 98 10.88 -1.63 -27.01
N ALA A 99 11.69 -1.28 -26.01
CA ALA A 99 11.52 -0.04 -25.24
C ALA A 99 11.54 1.23 -26.12
N GLU A 100 12.29 1.23 -27.23
CA GLU A 100 12.36 2.35 -28.18
C GLU A 100 11.04 2.61 -28.93
N ASP A 101 10.18 1.60 -29.03
CA ASP A 101 8.87 1.69 -29.68
C ASP A 101 7.76 2.16 -28.70
N ILE A 102 8.08 2.33 -27.41
CA ILE A 102 7.14 2.73 -26.37
C ILE A 102 7.10 4.26 -26.24
N ALA A 103 6.00 4.89 -26.67
CA ALA A 103 5.77 6.31 -26.49
C ALA A 103 5.27 6.66 -25.06
N TYR A 104 6.13 7.26 -24.24
CA TYR A 104 5.73 7.75 -22.92
C TYR A 104 4.88 9.02 -23.02
N SER A 105 3.60 8.92 -22.68
CA SER A 105 2.65 10.06 -22.68
C SER A 105 2.44 10.67 -21.29
N GLY A 106 3.20 10.23 -20.28
CA GLY A 106 3.07 10.77 -18.92
C GLY A 106 3.60 12.19 -18.81
N SER A 107 2.94 13.02 -18.01
CA SER A 107 3.37 14.38 -17.72
C SER A 107 3.46 14.58 -16.22
N VAL A 108 4.63 15.01 -15.74
CA VAL A 108 4.86 15.39 -14.34
C VAL A 108 4.04 16.61 -13.89
N HIS A 109 3.38 17.31 -14.83
CA HIS A 109 2.46 18.39 -14.52
C HIS A 109 1.04 17.94 -14.19
N TYR A 110 0.64 16.72 -14.56
CA TYR A 110 -0.68 16.20 -14.22
C TYR A 110 -0.70 15.75 -12.77
N LYS A 111 -1.19 16.61 -11.87
CA LYS A 111 -1.66 16.16 -10.56
C LYS A 111 -2.95 15.36 -10.76
N VAL A 112 -2.90 14.07 -10.48
CA VAL A 112 -4.11 13.28 -10.26
C VAL A 112 -4.83 13.91 -9.07
N ARG A 113 -6.05 14.38 -9.30
CA ARG A 113 -6.86 15.14 -8.34
C ARG A 113 -7.76 14.20 -7.54
#